data_AF-A0AA44MTA4-F1
#
_entry.id   AF-A0AA44MTA4-F1
#
_cell.length_a   1.000
_cell.length_b   1.000
_cell.length_c   1.000
_cell.angle_alpha   90.00
_cell.angle_beta   90.00
_cell.angle_gamma   90.00
#
_symmetry.space_group_name_H-M   'P 1'
#
loop_
_entity.id
_entity.type
_entity.pdbx_description
1 polymer ?
#
loop_
_entity_poly.entity_id
_entity_poly.type
_entity_poly.pdbx_seq_one_letter_code
_entity_poly.pdbx_strand_id
1 'polypeptide(L)' 'YSGLQKTPKSLPPKWFYDTVGSELFDQITRLPEYYPTRAEAEILRARSAEVASACRADTLVELGSGTSEKTRM' A
#
# COMPACT_ATOMS: atom_id res chain seq x y z
N TYR A 1 15.20 20.16 5.78
CA TYR A 1 16.54 19.80 6.28
C TYR A 1 16.62 19.50 7.78
N SER A 2 15.55 19.61 8.57
CA SER A 2 15.60 19.40 10.02
C SER A 2 16.00 17.97 10.44
N GLY A 3 15.66 16.94 9.68
CA GLY A 3 15.97 15.54 10.01
C GLY A 3 17.46 15.17 9.98
N LEU A 4 18.26 15.84 9.14
CA LEU A 4 19.71 15.61 9.02
C LEU A 4 20.51 16.23 10.18
N GLN A 5 19.91 17.18 10.89
CA GLN A 5 20.50 17.89 12.02
C GLN A 5 20.15 17.24 13.38
N LYS A 6 19.29 16.21 13.40
CA LYS A 6 18.88 15.51 14.62
C LYS A 6 19.90 14.44 15.06
N THR A 7 19.84 14.09 16.34
CA THR A 7 20.52 12.92 16.92
C THR A 7 19.48 12.09 17.68
N PRO A 8 19.07 10.91 17.15
CA PRO A 8 19.52 10.30 15.90
C PRO A 8 18.98 11.02 14.65
N LYS A 9 19.72 10.92 13.53
CA LYS A 9 19.30 11.45 12.23
C LYS A 9 18.10 10.66 11.70
N SER A 10 17.19 11.32 10.99
CA SER A 10 16.06 10.64 10.36
C SER A 10 15.61 11.34 9.08
N LEU A 11 14.97 10.56 8.20
CA LEU A 11 14.29 11.05 7.01
C LEU A 11 12.87 10.49 6.97
N PRO A 12 11.86 11.28 6.57
CA PRO A 12 10.51 10.77 6.36
C PRO A 12 10.48 9.66 5.30
N PRO A 13 9.77 8.54 5.52
CA PRO A 13 9.75 7.42 4.58
C PRO A 13 9.06 7.75 3.25
N LYS A 14 8.27 8.83 3.18
CA LYS A 14 7.66 9.28 1.91
C LYS A 14 8.69 9.53 0.80
N TRP A 15 9.95 9.79 1.16
CA TRP A 15 11.04 9.99 0.21
C TRP A 15 11.57 8.69 -0.40
N PHE A 16 11.12 7.52 0.07
CA PHE A 16 11.39 6.24 -0.60
C PHE A 16 10.58 6.03 -1.87
N TYR A 17 9.54 6.83 -2.13
CA TYR A 17 8.58 6.57 -3.21
C TYR A 17 8.75 7.57 -4.37
N ASP A 18 9.98 7.77 -4.83
CA ASP A 18 10.20 8.29 -6.19
C ASP A 18 9.91 7.19 -7.23
N THR A 19 10.19 7.44 -8.51
CA THR A 19 9.93 6.45 -9.57
C THR A 19 10.62 5.11 -9.29
N VAL A 20 11.92 5.15 -8.98
CA VAL A 20 12.73 3.94 -8.77
C VAL A 20 12.30 3.22 -7.49
N GLY A 21 12.11 3.96 -6.42
CA GLY A 21 11.71 3.39 -5.13
C GLY A 21 10.28 2.82 -5.14
N SER A 22 9.39 3.37 -5.97
CA SER A 22 8.06 2.80 -6.20
C SER A 22 8.12 1.48 -6.98
N GLU A 23 8.98 1.39 -8.01
CA GLU A 23 9.23 0.12 -8.73
C GLU A 23 9.86 -0.94 -7.83
N LEU A 24 10.79 -0.54 -6.95
CA LEU A 24 11.37 -1.42 -5.95
C LEU A 24 10.33 -1.90 -4.94
N PHE A 25 9.44 -1.01 -4.47
CA PHE A 25 8.36 -1.41 -3.58
C PHE A 25 7.40 -2.40 -4.25
N ASP A 26 7.05 -2.16 -5.51
CA ASP A 26 6.27 -3.10 -6.32
C ASP A 26 6.94 -4.47 -6.39
N GLN A 27 8.26 -4.54 -6.60
CA GLN A 27 9.01 -5.81 -6.54
C GLN A 27 9.01 -6.44 -5.14
N ILE A 28 9.17 -5.63 -4.09
CA ILE A 28 9.09 -6.10 -2.70
C ILE A 28 7.76 -6.79 -2.44
N THR A 29 6.64 -6.28 -2.98
CA THR A 29 5.32 -6.88 -2.77
C THR A 29 5.18 -8.33 -3.27
N ARG A 30 6.09 -8.78 -4.14
CA ARG A 30 6.12 -10.13 -4.72
C ARG A 30 7.10 -11.08 -4.03
N LEU A 31 7.94 -10.57 -3.12
CA LEU A 31 8.91 -11.41 -2.41
C LEU A 31 8.19 -12.43 -1.51
N PRO A 32 8.66 -13.69 -1.45
CA PRO A 32 8.05 -14.71 -0.60
C PRO A 32 8.03 -14.32 0.88
N GLU A 33 9.04 -13.60 1.35
CA GLU A 33 9.18 -13.08 2.71
C GLU A 33 8.19 -11.93 3.00
N TYR A 34 7.84 -11.14 1.97
CA TYR A 34 6.93 -10.00 2.09
C TYR A 34 5.48 -10.43 1.85
N TYR A 35 4.95 -11.23 2.77
CA TYR A 35 3.55 -11.70 2.72
C TYR A 35 2.43 -10.62 2.75
N PRO A 36 2.59 -9.39 3.29
CA PRO A 36 1.46 -8.49 3.54
C PRO A 36 0.55 -8.23 2.33
N THR A 37 1.12 -7.92 1.17
CA THR A 37 0.35 -7.66 -0.06
C THR A 37 -0.50 -8.86 -0.48
N ARG A 38 0.05 -10.07 -0.36
CA ARG A 38 -0.65 -11.31 -0.72
C ARG A 38 -1.79 -11.61 0.25
N ALA A 39 -1.55 -11.48 1.55
CA ALA A 39 -2.56 -11.74 2.58
C ALA A 39 -3.74 -10.75 2.48
N GLU A 40 -3.46 -9.47 2.28
CA GLU A 40 -4.51 -8.48 2.05
C GLU A 40 -5.34 -8.80 0.79
N ALA A 41 -4.67 -9.13 -0.32
CA ALA A 41 -5.36 -9.50 -1.56
C ALA A 41 -6.21 -10.78 -1.41
N GLU A 42 -5.78 -11.74 -0.60
CA GLU A 42 -6.57 -12.94 -0.28
C GLU A 42 -7.86 -12.58 0.48
N ILE A 43 -7.75 -11.73 1.50
CA ILE A 43 -8.90 -11.27 2.29
C ILE A 43 -9.86 -10.48 1.40
N LEU A 44 -9.35 -9.55 0.59
CA LEU A 44 -10.18 -8.74 -0.31
C LEU A 44 -10.93 -9.63 -1.32
N ARG A 45 -10.25 -10.58 -1.96
CA ARG A 45 -10.93 -11.53 -2.87
C ARG A 45 -12.02 -12.35 -2.18
N ALA A 46 -11.80 -12.74 -0.93
CA ALA A 46 -12.77 -13.54 -0.20
C ALA A 46 -13.95 -12.72 0.33
N ARG A 47 -13.75 -11.43 0.63
CA ARG A 47 -14.68 -10.63 1.44
C ARG A 47 -15.18 -9.34 0.78
N SER A 48 -14.72 -8.96 -0.41
CA SER A 48 -15.09 -7.69 -1.04
C SER A 48 -16.61 -7.53 -1.21
N ALA A 49 -17.32 -8.60 -1.57
CA ALA A 49 -18.79 -8.59 -1.68
C ALA A 49 -19.49 -8.37 -0.32
N GLU A 50 -19.00 -9.00 0.75
CA GLU A 50 -19.53 -8.83 2.11
C GLU A 50 -19.32 -7.39 2.59
N VAL A 51 -18.13 -6.84 2.35
CA VAL A 51 -17.78 -5.45 2.69
C VAL A 51 -18.65 -4.47 1.90
N ALA A 52 -18.79 -4.65 0.59
CA ALA A 52 -19.62 -3.79 -0.26
C ALA A 52 -21.09 -3.80 0.20
N SER A 53 -21.63 -4.99 0.50
CA SER A 53 -22.99 -5.15 1.02
C SER A 53 -23.19 -4.47 2.39
N ALA A 54 -22.19 -4.54 3.27
CA ALA A 54 -22.25 -3.94 4.60
C ALA A 54 -22.14 -2.41 4.55
N CYS A 55 -21.25 -1.86 3.70
CA CYS A 55 -21.02 -0.43 3.58
C CYS A 55 -22.14 0.30 2.84
N ARG A 56 -22.81 -0.37 1.87
CA ARG A 56 -23.81 0.25 0.97
C ARG A 56 -23.32 1.53 0.30
N ALA A 57 -22.00 1.61 0.08
CA ALA A 57 -21.37 2.76 -0.54
C ALA A 57 -21.56 2.70 -2.06
N ASP A 58 -21.81 3.86 -2.67
CA ASP A 58 -21.82 4.06 -4.12
C ASP A 58 -20.47 4.61 -4.63
N THR A 59 -19.59 5.02 -3.71
CA THR A 59 -18.31 5.67 -4.00
C THR A 59 -17.19 5.02 -3.19
N LEU A 60 -16.11 4.61 -3.87
CA LEU A 60 -14.89 4.11 -3.26
C LEU A 60 -13.80 5.18 -3.29
N VAL A 61 -13.22 5.48 -2.13
CA VAL A 61 -12.07 6.40 -2.01
C VAL A 61 -10.87 5.63 -1.48
N GLU A 62 -9.78 5.62 -2.25
CA GLU A 62 -8.53 4.96 -1.88
C GLU A 62 -7.48 5.99 -1.45
N LEU A 63 -6.95 5.83 -0.23
CA LEU A 63 -5.92 6.72 0.31
C LEU A 63 -4.52 6.16 0.02
N GLY A 64 -3.93 6.64 -1.08
CA GLY A 64 -2.61 6.22 -1.54
C GLY A 64 -2.71 5.08 -2.56
N SER A 65 -2.88 5.45 -3.82
CA SER A 65 -3.30 4.52 -4.87
C SER A 65 -2.23 3.52 -5.34
N GLY A 66 -0.94 3.73 -5.03
CA GLY A 66 0.14 2.85 -5.47
C GLY A 66 -0.01 2.40 -6.94
N THR A 67 -0.03 1.09 -7.18
CA THR A 67 -0.31 0.45 -8.49
C THR A 67 -1.80 0.12 -8.73
N SER A 68 -2.70 0.44 -7.80
CA SER A 68 -4.17 0.27 -7.88
C SER A 68 -4.67 -1.14 -8.26
N GLU A 69 -3.84 -2.18 -8.11
CA GLU A 69 -4.26 -3.55 -8.45
C GLU A 69 -5.32 -4.09 -7.48
N LYS A 70 -5.29 -3.65 -6.21
CA LYS A 70 -6.23 -4.08 -5.17
C LYS A 70 -7.59 -3.37 -5.27
N THR A 71 -7.62 -2.18 -5.86
CA THR A 71 -8.82 -1.35 -6.06
C THR A 71 -9.82 -1.97 -7.03
N ARG A 72 -9.36 -2.92 -7.86
CA ARG A 72 -10.18 -3.59 -8.90
C ARG A 72 -10.80 -4.91 -8.42
N MET A 73 -10.52 -5.34 -7.19
CA MET A 73 -10.99 -6.62 -6.61
C MET A 73 -12.16 -6.39 -5.64
#